data_AF-A0A380DRJ1-F1
#
_entry.id   AF-A0A380DRJ1-F1
#
_cell.length_a   1.000
_cell.length_b   1.000
_cell.length_c   1.000
_cell.angle_alpha   90.00
_cell.angle_beta   90.00
_cell.angle_gamma   90.00
#
_symmetry.space_group_name_H-M   'P 1'
#
loop_
_entity.id
_entity.type
_entity.pdbx_description
1 polymer ?
#
loop_
_entity_poly.entity_id
_entity_poly.type
_entity_poly.pdbx_seq_one_letter_code
_entity_poly.pdbx_strand_id
1 'polypeptide(L)'
;MTKIIFMGTPDFSTTVLEMLIAEHDVIAVVTQPDRPVGRKRVMTPPPVKKVAMKYDLPVYQPEKIKWIRRIRTIASIRCRFNCNCCFWTIIT
;
A
#
# COMPACT_ATOMS: atom_id res chain seq x y z
N MET A 1 18.95 -8.24 -5.80
CA MET A 1 17.63 -8.11 -5.16
C MET A 1 17.08 -6.72 -5.35
N THR A 2 15.89 -6.63 -5.93
CA THR A 2 15.22 -5.36 -6.22
C THR A 2 14.35 -4.98 -5.03
N LYS A 3 14.60 -3.80 -4.49
CA LYS A 3 13.83 -3.20 -3.41
C LYS A 3 12.62 -2.50 -3.99
N ILE A 4 11.43 -2.89 -3.52
CA ILE A 4 10.14 -2.43 -4.07
C ILE A 4 9.25 -1.87 -2.96
N ILE A 5 8.48 -0.85 -3.31
CA ILE A 5 7.40 -0.32 -2.50
C ILE A 5 6.11 -0.52 -3.26
N PHE A 6 5.16 -1.17 -2.60
CA PHE A 6 3.88 -1.53 -3.18
C PHE A 6 2.82 -0.51 -2.79
N MET A 7 2.09 0.02 -3.77
CA MET A 7 0.99 0.96 -3.53
C MET A 7 -0.31 0.36 -4.06
N GLY A 8 -1.23 0.04 -3.16
CA GLY A 8 -2.45 -0.68 -3.48
C GLY A 8 -3.50 -0.59 -2.37
N THR A 9 -4.77 -0.61 -2.78
CA THR A 9 -5.94 -0.58 -1.88
C THR A 9 -6.96 -1.69 -2.15
N PRO A 10 -7.28 -2.06 -3.42
CA PRO A 10 -8.35 -3.03 -3.69
C PRO A 10 -7.94 -4.48 -3.42
N ASP A 11 -8.91 -5.37 -3.28
CA ASP A 11 -8.69 -6.80 -3.01
C ASP A 11 -7.77 -7.45 -4.06
N PHE A 12 -7.87 -7.11 -5.35
CA PHE A 12 -6.97 -7.72 -6.35
C PHE A 12 -5.49 -7.42 -6.09
N SER A 13 -5.19 -6.30 -5.41
CA SER A 13 -3.82 -5.90 -5.11
C SER A 13 -3.18 -6.79 -4.05
N THR A 14 -3.94 -7.60 -3.30
CA THR A 14 -3.37 -8.54 -2.33
C THR A 14 -2.62 -9.66 -3.01
N THR A 15 -3.19 -10.25 -4.07
CA THR A 15 -2.53 -11.33 -4.83
C THR A 15 -1.25 -10.83 -5.49
N VAL A 16 -1.27 -9.60 -6.04
CA VAL A 16 -0.07 -8.98 -6.61
C VAL A 16 0.99 -8.74 -5.52
N LEU A 17 0.58 -8.27 -4.33
CA LEU A 17 1.49 -8.09 -3.21
C LEU A 17 2.14 -9.42 -2.78
N GLU A 18 1.36 -10.50 -2.67
CA GLU A 18 1.88 -11.82 -2.29
C GLU A 18 2.91 -12.35 -3.30
N MET A 19 2.65 -12.20 -4.60
CA MET A 19 3.61 -12.56 -5.65
C MET A 19 4.88 -11.71 -5.57
N LEU A 20 4.75 -10.40 -5.36
CA LEU A 20 5.89 -9.49 -5.22
C LEU A 20 6.72 -9.79 -3.98
N ILE A 21 6.11 -10.22 -2.87
CA ILE A 21 6.84 -10.64 -1.65
C ILE A 21 7.66 -11.91 -1.91
N ALA A 22 7.17 -12.82 -2.76
CA ALA A 22 7.88 -14.05 -3.10
C ALA A 22 9.09 -13.80 -4.02
N GLU A 23 8.99 -12.84 -4.96
CA GLU A 23 10.03 -12.60 -5.97
C GLU A 23 10.95 -11.41 -5.66
N HIS A 24 10.52 -10.48 -4.80
CA HIS A 24 11.21 -9.22 -4.56
C HIS A 24 11.25 -8.83 -3.07
N ASP A 25 12.17 -7.93 -2.74
CA ASP A 25 12.32 -7.39 -1.38
C ASP A 25 11.35 -6.21 -1.21
N VAL A 26 10.13 -6.51 -0.77
CA VAL A 26 9.10 -5.50 -0.51
C VAL A 26 9.41 -4.80 0.81
N ILE A 27 9.87 -3.56 0.74
CA ILE A 27 10.31 -2.81 1.93
C ILE A 27 9.14 -2.16 2.65
N ALA A 28 8.10 -1.77 1.91
CA ALA A 28 6.95 -1.06 2.46
C ALA A 28 5.71 -1.16 1.57
N VAL A 29 4.55 -1.03 2.21
CA VAL A 29 3.25 -1.01 1.56
C VAL A 29 2.56 0.32 1.87
N VAL A 30 2.03 0.98 0.84
CA VAL A 30 1.23 2.20 0.98
C VAL A 30 -0.20 1.90 0.57
N THR A 31 -1.14 2.19 1.46
CA THR A 31 -2.57 1.93 1.24
C THR A 31 -3.41 3.11 1.71
N GLN A 32 -4.68 3.16 1.31
CA GLN A 32 -5.58 4.18 1.81
C GLN A 32 -5.85 4.00 3.31
N PRO A 33 -6.20 5.08 4.04
CA PRO A 33 -6.65 4.97 5.42
C PRO A 33 -7.90 4.09 5.51
N ASP A 34 -8.11 3.53 6.69
CA ASP A 34 -9.28 2.69 6.97
C ASP A 34 -10.56 3.49 6.74
N ARG A 35 -11.46 2.98 5.89
CA ARG A 35 -12.72 3.65 5.57
C ARG A 35 -13.90 2.83 6.12
N PRO A 36 -14.97 3.50 6.57
CA PRO A 36 -16.17 2.81 7.00
C PRO A 36 -16.83 2.14 5.79
N VAL A 37 -17.08 0.83 5.87
CA VAL A 37 -17.73 0.07 4.80
C VAL A 37 -19.14 -0.34 5.22
N GLY A 38 -20.07 -0.29 4.26
CA GLY A 38 -21.47 -0.70 4.45
C GLY A 38 -22.33 0.30 5.24
N ARG A 39 -23.61 -0.02 5.38
CA ARG A 39 -24.62 0.86 6.02
C ARG A 39 -24.39 1.07 7.52
N LYS A 40 -23.73 0.12 8.20
CA LYS A 40 -23.39 0.19 9.63
C LYS A 40 -22.08 0.95 9.93
N ARG A 41 -21.40 1.48 8.89
CA ARG A 41 -20.14 2.23 9.01
C ARG A 41 -19.08 1.54 9.88
N VAL A 42 -18.91 0.22 9.71
CA VAL A 42 -17.88 -0.51 10.45
C VAL A 42 -16.52 -0.15 9.88
N MET A 43 -15.60 0.29 10.75
CA MET A 43 -14.21 0.57 10.39
C MET A 43 -13.57 -0.72 9.89
N THR A 44 -13.39 -0.82 8.57
CA THR A 44 -12.83 -2.01 7.95
C THR A 44 -11.47 -1.66 7.38
N PRO A 45 -10.39 -2.32 7.83
CA PRO A 45 -9.07 -2.10 7.25
C PRO A 45 -9.05 -2.62 5.82
N PRO A 46 -8.32 -1.95 4.90
CA PRO A 46 -8.21 -2.39 3.53
C PRO A 46 -7.56 -3.77 3.45
N PRO A 47 -7.92 -4.58 2.44
CA PRO A 47 -7.44 -5.96 2.30
C PRO A 47 -5.91 -6.02 2.20
N VAL A 48 -5.30 -5.05 1.53
CA VAL A 48 -3.83 -4.91 1.41
C VAL A 48 -3.15 -4.73 2.78
N LYS A 49 -3.77 -4.01 3.73
CA LYS A 49 -3.24 -3.83 5.09
C LYS A 49 -3.22 -5.16 5.85
N LYS A 50 -4.28 -5.98 5.71
CA LYS A 50 -4.34 -7.29 6.37
C LYS A 50 -3.22 -8.21 5.90
N VAL A 51 -2.96 -8.24 4.59
CA VAL A 51 -1.88 -9.02 4.01
C VAL A 51 -0.52 -8.48 4.46
N ALA A 52 -0.29 -7.18 4.35
CA ALA A 52 0.97 -6.59 4.80
C ALA A 52 1.26 -6.87 6.29
N MET A 53 0.25 -6.82 7.16
CA MET A 53 0.38 -7.19 8.58
C MET A 53 0.73 -8.68 8.78
N LYS A 54 0.20 -9.58 7.94
CA LYS A 54 0.51 -11.01 8.00
C LYS A 54 1.98 -11.30 7.68
N TYR A 55 2.59 -10.49 6.81
CA TYR A 55 3.99 -10.61 6.40
C TYR A 55 4.94 -9.65 7.16
N ASP A 56 4.46 -9.03 8.25
CA ASP A 56 5.22 -8.06 9.09
C ASP A 56 5.82 -6.88 8.30
N LEU A 57 5.12 -6.45 7.23
CA LEU A 57 5.57 -5.36 6.37
C LEU A 57 5.12 -4.01 6.92
N PRO A 58 5.96 -2.95 6.85
CA PRO A 58 5.55 -1.63 7.28
C PRO A 58 4.51 -1.04 6.33
N VAL A 59 3.37 -0.65 6.91
CA VAL A 59 2.22 -0.08 6.20
C VAL A 59 2.13 1.43 6.45
N TYR A 60 2.04 2.20 5.37
CA TYR A 60 1.82 3.65 5.41
C TYR A 60 0.42 3.99 4.89
N GLN A 61 -0.35 4.71 5.71
CA GLN A 61 -1.72 5.16 5.39
C GLN A 61 -1.82 6.70 5.38
N PRO A 62 -1.27 7.38 4.36
CA PRO A 62 -1.34 8.83 4.30
C PRO A 62 -2.77 9.33 4.05
N GLU A 63 -3.26 10.23 4.90
CA GLU A 63 -4.57 10.88 4.72
C GLU A 63 -4.57 11.95 3.62
N LYS A 64 -3.40 12.54 3.33
CA LYS A 64 -3.27 13.64 2.35
C LYS A 64 -2.13 13.39 1.38
N ILE A 65 -2.29 13.85 0.14
CA ILE A 65 -1.29 13.74 -0.95
C ILE A 65 0.06 14.38 -0.58
N LYS A 66 0.06 15.44 0.23
CA LYS A 66 1.30 16.06 0.74
C LYS A 66 2.18 15.06 1.50
N TRP A 67 1.57 14.07 2.18
CA TRP A 67 2.29 13.01 2.89
C TRP A 67 2.83 11.94 1.95
N ILE A 68 2.14 11.64 0.84
CA ILE A 68 2.67 10.78 -0.24
C ILE A 68 4.01 11.30 -0.74
N ARG A 69 4.16 12.63 -0.89
CA ARG A 69 5.43 13.23 -1.35
C ARG A 69 6.58 12.93 -0.38
N ARG A 70 6.31 12.95 0.92
CA ARG A 70 7.27 12.65 1.99
C ARG A 70 7.64 11.16 2.02
N ILE A 71 6.63 10.29 1.91
CA ILE A 71 6.83 8.83 1.79
C ILE A 71 7.65 8.53 0.54
N ARG A 72 7.36 9.19 -0.59
CA ARG A 72 8.10 9.03 -1.84
C ARG A 72 9.56 9.48 -1.72
N THR A 73 9.87 10.52 -0.94
CA THR A 73 11.25 10.91 -0.65
C THR A 73 11.99 9.84 0.15
N ILE A 74 11.36 9.30 1.22
CA ILE A 74 11.93 8.23 2.05
C ILE A 74 12.12 6.94 1.23
N ALA A 75 11.11 6.63 0.41
CA ALA A 75 11.09 5.53 -0.55
C ALA A 75 12.20 5.63 -1.60
N SER A 76 12.37 6.80 -2.21
CA SER A 76 13.31 7.03 -3.30
C SER A 76 14.77 6.95 -2.86
N ILE A 77 15.04 7.08 -1.55
CA ILE A 77 16.38 6.92 -0.97
C ILE A 77 16.83 5.44 -0.96
N ARG A 78 15.89 4.49 -1.06
CA ARG A 78 16.18 3.05 -0.90
C ARG A 78 15.59 2.12 -1.97
N CYS A 79 14.67 2.61 -2.80
CA CYS A 79 13.83 1.81 -3.69
C CYS A 79 14.17 2.06 -5.16
N ARG A 80 14.37 0.98 -5.93
CA ARG A 80 14.73 1.06 -7.36
C ARG A 80 13.51 0.98 -8.28
N PHE A 81 12.36 0.53 -7.77
CA PHE A 81 11.13 0.38 -8.56
C PHE A 81 9.89 0.72 -7.72
N ASN A 82 8.96 1.49 -8.29
CA ASN A 82 7.64 1.78 -7.69
C ASN A 82 6.57 1.09 -8.52
N CYS A 83 5.88 0.10 -7.94
CA CYS A 83 4.73 -0.55 -8.56
C CYS A 83 3.44 0.07 -8.02
N ASN A 84 2.64 0.67 -8.90
CA ASN A 84 1.39 1.33 -8.54
C ASN A 84 0.22 0.57 -9.18
N CYS A 85 -0.55 -0.18 -8.39
CA CYS A 85 -1.54 -1.12 -8.93
C CYS A 85 -2.94 -0.52 -9.07
N CYS A 86 -3.33 0.48 -8.26
CA CYS A 86 -4.60 1.21 -8.43
C CYS A 86 -4.66 2.41 -7.48
N PHE A 87 -4.13 3.56 -7.92
CA PHE A 87 -4.24 4.83 -7.18
C PHE A 87 -5.38 5.71 -7.68
N TRP A 88 -6.05 5.33 -8.78
CA TRP A 88 -6.86 6.24 -9.59
C TRP A 88 -8.37 6.23 -9.26
N THR A 89 -8.73 6.23 -7.98
CA THR A 89 -10.13 6.47 -7.60
C THR A 89 -10.20 7.43 -6.41
N ILE A 90 -10.60 8.67 -6.73
CA ILE A 90 -10.91 9.82 -5.85
C ILE A 90 -9.70 10.69 -5.49
N ILE A 91 -9.17 11.40 -6.48
CA ILE A 91 -8.58 12.75 -6.30
C ILE A 91 -8.98 13.57 -7.54
N THR A 92 -10.17 14.14 -7.52
CA THR A 92 -10.33 15.54 -7.99
C THR A 92 -9.86 16.45 -6.87
#